data_AF-A0AAW1RIL1-F1
#
_entry.id   AF-A0AAW1RIL1-F1
#
_cell.length_a   1.000
_cell.length_b   1.000
_cell.length_c   1.000
_cell.angle_alpha   90.00
_cell.angle_beta   90.00
_cell.angle_gamma   90.00
#
_symmetry.space_group_name_H-M   'P 1'
#
loop_
_entity.id
_entity.type
_entity.pdbx_description
1 polymer ?
#
loop_
_entity_poly.entity_id
_entity_poly.type
_entity_poly.pdbx_seq_one_letter_code
_entity_poly.pdbx_strand_id
1 'polypeptide(L)'
;MFALSQPKGFNHKRVKTWRQAFLQWQAELGEHGELGRRACHAWRKIEDFAAKHMPELLRTLQPGVCNAVVDRAFHNLAPALRVLLLIHNGQRLAFESVHDRKRDSEAAARSLFHGLLGGYSFYSSVVCSRMLPFAQKNFLRCRGSTVMAIAQPTMVDDRFFVVEVETADIIAIDVTEGYCFAAAPAGPNRDGVLRWLEAYAEMLASGMYKVEPMMTQDPKVQEQSRGISLFPQRPPLQVEAVTRGVRVRASAIFAPGMSGERSGAGTKFFFVYSVRFALLAEEEQRARWPATAGPFRLLVSVQLRARHWVIRNAAGAVTGEVRGEAVVGEYPILTPGGEEFVYQSGTQQDEAVGSMEGRFAFVEGTLARPGPEFDAECPRFQLRIPDYVF
;
A
#
# COMPACT_ATOMS: atom_id res chain seq x y z
N MET A 1 29.10 -0.76 -1.94
CA MET A 1 30.12 0.30 -1.82
C MET A 1 29.64 1.44 -2.71
N PHE A 2 29.39 2.63 -2.17
CA PHE A 2 28.67 3.72 -2.83
C PHE A 2 29.45 4.34 -3.99
N ALA A 3 28.76 4.65 -5.09
CA ALA A 3 29.10 5.79 -5.94
C ALA A 3 28.35 7.02 -5.42
N LEU A 4 28.70 7.50 -4.22
CA LEU A 4 28.27 8.81 -3.73
C LEU A 4 29.35 9.80 -4.12
N SER A 5 29.03 10.80 -4.95
CA SER A 5 30.01 11.77 -5.43
C SER A 5 30.62 12.65 -4.32
N GLN A 6 30.03 12.68 -3.11
CA GLN A 6 30.50 13.44 -1.95
C GLN A 6 30.14 12.78 -0.60
N PRO A 7 30.97 12.95 0.46
CA PRO A 7 30.67 12.46 1.80
C PRO A 7 29.55 13.28 2.47
N LYS A 8 28.53 12.58 3.00
CA LYS A 8 27.42 13.16 3.78
C LYS A 8 27.46 12.64 5.21
N GLY A 9 27.53 13.55 6.17
CA GLY A 9 27.41 13.25 7.60
C GLY A 9 25.96 13.03 8.02
N PHE A 10 25.76 12.92 9.34
CA PHE A 10 24.44 12.74 9.95
C PHE A 10 23.47 13.86 9.49
N ASN A 11 22.20 13.53 9.26
CA ASN A 11 21.18 14.44 8.71
C ASN A 11 21.50 15.03 7.33
N HIS A 12 22.24 14.28 6.51
CA HIS A 12 22.71 14.71 5.19
C HIS A 12 23.56 16.01 5.22
N LYS A 13 24.12 16.37 6.38
CA LYS A 13 25.03 17.51 6.49
C LYS A 13 26.25 17.28 5.61
N ARG A 14 26.58 18.25 4.75
CA ARG A 14 27.81 18.17 3.95
C ARG A 14 29.02 18.20 4.88
N VAL A 15 29.91 17.23 4.71
CA VAL A 15 31.19 17.17 5.43
C VAL A 15 32.34 17.12 4.43
N LYS A 16 33.57 17.41 4.87
CA LYS A 16 34.72 17.48 3.97
C LYS A 16 35.29 16.11 3.62
N THR A 17 35.12 15.11 4.49
CA THR A 17 35.74 13.79 4.33
C THR A 17 34.81 12.65 4.75
N TRP A 18 35.03 11.46 4.17
CA TRP A 18 34.36 10.23 4.57
C TRP A 18 34.60 9.87 6.04
N ARG A 19 35.78 10.17 6.57
CA ARG A 19 36.10 9.99 7.99
C ARG A 19 35.21 10.84 8.89
N GLN A 20 34.99 12.11 8.54
CA GLN A 20 34.06 12.97 9.28
C GLN A 20 32.62 12.48 9.21
N ALA A 21 32.18 12.02 8.04
CA ALA A 21 30.86 11.42 7.88
C ALA A 21 30.69 10.20 8.80
N PHE A 22 31.66 9.28 8.76
CA PHE A 22 31.67 8.08 9.58
C PHE A 22 31.62 8.43 11.07
N LEU A 23 32.46 9.34 11.55
CA LEU A 23 32.49 9.73 12.96
C LEU A 23 31.16 10.34 13.42
N GLN A 24 30.50 11.15 12.60
CA GLN A 24 29.18 11.71 12.93
C GLN A 24 28.11 10.63 13.00
N TRP A 25 28.06 9.71 12.03
CA TRP A 25 27.12 8.59 12.07
C TRP A 25 27.41 7.62 13.21
N GLN A 26 28.68 7.35 13.50
CA GLN A 26 29.11 6.49 14.62
C GLN A 26 28.72 7.11 15.97
N ALA A 27 28.78 8.43 16.10
CA ALA A 27 28.38 9.11 17.33
C ALA A 27 26.87 8.99 17.61
N GLU A 28 26.03 8.98 16.56
CA GLU A 28 24.57 8.95 16.72
C GLU A 28 23.99 7.52 16.67
N LEU A 29 24.50 6.65 15.79
CA LEU A 29 23.97 5.29 15.59
C LEU A 29 24.87 4.19 16.18
N GLY A 30 26.11 4.50 16.54
CA GLY A 30 27.12 3.48 16.88
C GLY A 30 26.73 2.62 18.08
N GLU A 31 26.09 3.22 19.08
CA GLU A 31 25.62 2.50 20.28
C GLU A 31 24.45 1.55 20.01
N HIS A 32 23.74 1.71 18.89
CA HIS A 32 22.61 0.87 18.52
C HIS A 32 22.99 -0.37 17.71
N GLY A 33 24.28 -0.55 17.41
CA GLY A 33 24.86 -1.78 16.85
C GLY A 33 24.09 -2.35 15.66
N GLU A 34 23.44 -3.50 15.87
CA GLU A 34 22.66 -4.19 14.84
C GLU A 34 21.39 -3.44 14.41
N LEU A 35 20.64 -2.87 15.36
CA LEU A 35 19.41 -2.12 15.06
C LEU A 35 19.69 -0.92 14.15
N GLY A 36 20.79 -0.19 14.42
CA GLY A 36 21.21 0.92 13.57
C GLY A 36 21.55 0.50 12.14
N ARG A 37 22.25 -0.63 11.97
CA ARG A 37 22.57 -1.19 10.64
C ARG A 37 21.32 -1.63 9.88
N ARG A 38 20.41 -2.31 10.56
CA ARG A 38 19.10 -2.75 10.03
C ARG A 38 18.26 -1.56 9.56
N ALA A 39 18.13 -0.53 10.40
CA ALA A 39 17.40 0.69 10.06
C ALA A 39 18.02 1.40 8.85
N CYS A 40 19.34 1.55 8.78
CA CYS A 40 20.03 2.12 7.61
C CYS A 40 19.75 1.32 6.33
N HIS A 41 19.72 0.00 6.43
CA HIS A 41 19.46 -0.86 5.28
C HIS A 41 18.01 -0.73 4.77
N ALA A 42 17.04 -0.73 5.69
CA ALA A 42 15.63 -0.54 5.37
C ALA A 42 15.37 0.83 4.72
N TRP A 43 15.87 1.91 5.33
CA TRP A 43 15.74 3.25 4.77
C TRP A 43 16.39 3.38 3.40
N ARG A 44 17.58 2.80 3.20
CA ARG A 44 18.23 2.85 1.88
C ARG A 44 17.38 2.20 0.79
N LYS A 45 16.74 1.06 1.06
CA LYS A 45 15.82 0.43 0.09
C LYS A 45 14.64 1.34 -0.26
N ILE A 46 14.08 2.02 0.75
CA ILE A 46 12.99 2.99 0.58
C ILE A 46 13.46 4.20 -0.24
N GLU A 47 14.61 4.78 0.10
CA GLU A 47 15.21 5.91 -0.62
C GLU A 47 15.53 5.55 -2.08
N ASP A 48 16.13 4.38 -2.32
CA ASP A 48 16.46 3.87 -3.66
C ASP A 48 15.19 3.67 -4.49
N PHE A 49 14.13 3.10 -3.90
CA PHE A 49 12.83 2.98 -4.54
C PHE A 49 12.24 4.36 -4.89
N ALA A 50 12.19 5.29 -3.93
CA ALA A 50 11.64 6.62 -4.11
C ALA A 50 12.43 7.41 -5.17
N ALA A 51 13.76 7.38 -5.12
CA ALA A 51 14.61 8.06 -6.10
C ALA A 51 14.36 7.57 -7.54
N LYS A 52 14.05 6.27 -7.70
CA LYS A 52 13.79 5.66 -9.01
C LYS A 52 12.36 5.87 -9.51
N HIS A 53 11.38 5.76 -8.62
CA HIS A 53 9.97 5.64 -9.01
C HIS A 53 9.10 6.84 -8.64
N MET A 54 9.49 7.63 -7.64
CA MET A 54 8.73 8.79 -7.14
C MET A 54 9.65 9.83 -6.47
N PRO A 55 10.49 10.56 -7.24
CA PRO A 55 11.46 11.50 -6.68
C PRO A 55 10.83 12.61 -5.81
N GLU A 56 9.56 12.93 -6.05
CA GLU A 56 8.75 13.88 -5.29
C GLU A 56 8.60 13.45 -3.83
N LEU A 57 8.42 12.14 -3.60
CA LEU A 57 8.30 11.56 -2.27
C LEU A 57 9.61 11.73 -1.49
N LEU A 58 10.76 11.53 -2.14
CA LEU A 58 12.07 11.70 -1.50
C LEU A 58 12.26 13.14 -0.96
N ARG A 59 11.71 14.15 -1.66
CA ARG A 59 11.76 15.56 -1.23
C ARG A 59 10.91 15.84 0.03
N THR A 60 9.95 14.97 0.35
CA THR A 60 9.12 15.11 1.55
C THR A 60 9.81 14.56 2.79
N LEU A 61 10.76 13.63 2.66
CA LEU A 61 11.46 13.02 3.78
C LEU A 61 12.24 14.09 4.53
N GLN A 62 12.03 14.14 5.83
CA GLN A 62 12.76 15.01 6.72
C GLN A 62 14.06 14.32 7.17
N PRO A 63 15.15 15.07 7.36
CA PRO A 63 16.36 14.52 7.95
C PRO A 63 16.08 14.01 9.37
N GLY A 64 16.88 13.04 9.82
CA GLY A 64 16.78 12.52 11.18
C GLY A 64 16.91 13.57 12.29
N VAL A 65 16.59 13.19 13.51
CA VAL A 65 16.85 13.98 14.73
C VAL A 65 18.00 13.36 15.49
N CYS A 66 18.89 14.14 16.10
CA CYS A 66 19.97 13.57 16.91
C CYS A 66 19.47 13.04 18.26
N ASN A 67 20.25 12.19 18.91
CA ASN A 67 19.90 11.59 20.21
C ASN A 67 19.51 12.65 21.26
N ALA A 68 20.26 13.75 21.35
CA ALA A 68 19.96 14.83 22.29
C ALA A 68 18.58 15.51 22.07
N VAL A 69 18.01 15.45 20.87
CA VAL A 69 16.64 15.92 20.62
C VAL A 69 15.62 14.87 21.06
N VAL A 70 15.89 13.59 20.81
CA VAL A 70 15.05 12.48 21.25
C VAL A 70 14.99 12.45 22.79
N ASP A 71 16.13 12.52 23.47
CA ASP A 71 16.22 12.44 24.94
C ASP A 71 15.46 13.56 25.65
N ARG A 72 15.47 14.77 25.07
CA ARG A 72 14.71 15.91 25.59
C ARG A 72 13.21 15.75 25.49
N ALA A 73 12.73 15.04 24.47
CA ALA A 73 11.30 14.78 24.28
C ALA A 73 10.84 13.54 25.04
N PHE A 74 11.62 12.45 25.00
CA PHE A 74 11.33 11.21 25.70
C PHE A 74 12.61 10.38 25.94
N HIS A 75 13.10 10.36 27.18
CA HIS A 75 14.38 9.73 27.55
C HIS A 75 14.42 8.20 27.28
N ASN A 76 13.36 7.47 27.63
CA ASN A 76 13.32 6.00 27.55
C ASN A 76 12.68 5.47 26.27
N LEU A 77 12.97 6.10 25.12
CA LEU A 77 12.46 5.61 23.84
C LEU A 77 13.14 4.29 23.47
N ALA A 78 12.34 3.27 23.12
CA ALA A 78 12.82 1.96 22.71
C ALA A 78 13.86 2.09 21.58
N PRO A 79 15.00 1.37 21.66
CA PRO A 79 16.10 1.50 20.70
C PRO A 79 15.66 1.34 19.24
N ALA A 80 14.72 0.43 18.97
CA ALA A 80 14.20 0.20 17.63
C ALA A 80 13.42 1.40 17.06
N LEU A 81 12.64 2.10 17.88
CA LEU A 81 11.95 3.32 17.46
C LEU A 81 12.95 4.48 17.32
N ARG A 82 13.92 4.57 18.24
CA ARG A 82 14.97 5.59 18.21
C ARG A 82 15.76 5.55 16.90
N VAL A 83 16.28 4.40 16.48
CA VAL A 83 17.10 4.31 15.24
C VAL A 83 16.35 4.72 13.98
N LEU A 84 15.02 4.59 13.94
CA LEU A 84 14.22 5.08 12.80
C LEU A 84 14.27 6.60 12.72
N LEU A 85 14.03 7.27 13.85
CA LEU A 85 14.02 8.73 13.97
C LEU A 85 15.38 9.37 13.71
N LEU A 86 16.47 8.65 14.01
CA LEU A 86 17.83 9.12 13.77
C LEU A 86 18.18 9.19 12.28
N ILE A 87 17.48 8.46 11.41
CA ILE A 87 17.76 8.45 9.95
C ILE A 87 16.81 9.40 9.23
N HIS A 88 15.50 9.20 9.40
CA HIS A 88 14.46 10.10 8.93
C HIS A 88 13.41 10.28 10.02
N ASN A 89 13.09 11.53 10.34
CA ASN A 89 12.16 11.81 11.42
C ASN A 89 10.70 12.01 10.94
N GLY A 90 10.35 11.64 9.71
CA GLY A 90 9.00 11.71 9.15
C GLY A 90 8.92 12.42 7.79
N GLN A 91 7.71 12.82 7.37
CA GLN A 91 7.47 13.54 6.13
C GLN A 91 6.89 14.93 6.34
N ARG A 92 7.37 15.89 5.56
CA ARG A 92 6.73 17.21 5.40
C ARG A 92 6.05 17.28 4.04
N LEU A 93 4.73 17.16 4.06
CA LEU A 93 3.87 17.36 2.90
C LEU A 93 3.54 18.85 2.73
N ALA A 94 2.90 19.21 1.62
CA ALA A 94 2.46 20.59 1.36
C ALA A 94 1.34 21.08 2.31
N PHE A 95 0.84 20.22 3.19
CA PHE A 95 -0.17 20.49 4.21
C PHE A 95 0.19 19.77 5.52
N GLU A 96 -0.26 20.32 6.65
CA GLU A 96 -0.02 19.73 7.98
C GLU A 96 -1.23 18.95 8.51
N SER A 97 -2.45 19.37 8.19
CA SER A 97 -3.71 18.71 8.56
C SER A 97 -4.73 18.70 7.42
N VAL A 98 -5.82 17.93 7.57
CA VAL A 98 -6.96 17.98 6.63
C VAL A 98 -7.59 19.38 6.58
N HIS A 99 -7.49 20.14 7.66
CA HIS A 99 -8.08 21.47 7.81
C HIS A 99 -7.29 22.57 7.07
N ASP A 100 -5.96 22.40 6.93
CA ASP A 100 -5.09 23.33 6.19
C ASP A 100 -5.34 23.29 4.67
N ARG A 101 -6.06 22.28 4.19
CA ARG A 101 -6.37 22.07 2.77
C ARG A 101 -7.28 23.11 2.16
N LYS A 102 -7.99 23.89 2.97
CA LYS A 102 -8.76 25.05 2.49
C LYS A 102 -7.89 26.06 1.73
N ARG A 103 -6.56 26.00 1.87
CA ARG A 103 -5.63 26.62 0.90
C ARG A 103 -5.49 25.72 -0.33
N ASP A 104 -6.51 25.76 -1.18
CA ASP A 104 -6.56 25.14 -2.51
C ASP A 104 -5.36 25.54 -3.36
N SER A 105 -4.31 24.73 -3.32
CA SER A 105 -3.26 24.78 -4.33
C SER A 105 -3.14 23.40 -4.95
N GLU A 106 -2.94 23.37 -6.27
CA GLU A 106 -2.66 22.14 -7.04
C GLU A 106 -1.51 21.32 -6.41
N ALA A 107 -0.56 21.99 -5.76
CA ALA A 107 0.52 21.37 -5.00
C ALA A 107 0.03 20.57 -3.77
N ALA A 108 -0.97 21.07 -3.05
CA ALA A 108 -1.58 20.36 -1.92
C ALA A 108 -2.34 19.11 -2.41
N ALA A 109 -3.09 19.23 -3.52
CA ALA A 109 -3.82 18.13 -4.13
C ALA A 109 -2.87 17.01 -4.60
N ARG A 110 -1.76 17.35 -5.27
CA ARG A 110 -0.73 16.36 -5.67
C ARG A 110 -0.06 15.73 -4.46
N SER A 111 0.25 16.52 -3.44
CA SER A 111 0.92 16.04 -2.23
C SER A 111 0.08 15.04 -1.42
N LEU A 112 -1.23 14.88 -1.69
CA LEU A 112 -2.09 13.90 -1.03
C LEU A 112 -1.61 12.45 -1.21
N PHE A 113 -1.01 12.16 -2.36
CA PHE A 113 -0.58 10.81 -2.77
C PHE A 113 0.91 10.57 -2.51
N HIS A 114 1.62 11.55 -1.95
CA HIS A 114 3.05 11.47 -1.63
C HIS A 114 3.32 10.83 -0.25
N GLY A 115 2.32 10.20 0.38
CA GLY A 115 2.50 9.49 1.64
C GLY A 115 3.49 8.33 1.49
N LEU A 116 4.48 8.27 2.37
CA LEU A 116 5.60 7.33 2.28
C LEU A 116 5.12 5.88 2.32
N LEU A 117 4.07 5.59 3.08
CA LEU A 117 3.57 4.23 3.26
C LEU A 117 2.61 3.83 2.13
N GLY A 118 2.30 4.75 1.21
CA GLY A 118 1.36 4.50 0.13
C GLY A 118 -0.07 4.32 0.62
N GLY A 119 -0.90 3.68 -0.20
CA GLY A 119 -2.22 3.27 0.22
C GLY A 119 -3.04 2.68 -0.91
N TYR A 120 -4.33 2.99 -0.90
CA TYR A 120 -5.32 2.46 -1.84
C TYR A 120 -6.49 3.42 -1.99
N SER A 121 -7.27 3.21 -3.04
CA SER A 121 -8.57 3.84 -3.21
C SER A 121 -9.60 2.82 -3.66
N PHE A 122 -10.86 3.14 -3.44
CA PHE A 122 -12.00 2.42 -3.99
C PHE A 122 -13.24 3.31 -3.82
N TYR A 123 -14.10 3.35 -4.84
CA TYR A 123 -15.20 4.33 -4.90
C TYR A 123 -14.70 5.75 -4.58
N SER A 124 -15.36 6.46 -3.67
CA SER A 124 -14.97 7.80 -3.20
C SER A 124 -13.93 7.78 -2.05
N SER A 125 -13.49 6.61 -1.60
CA SER A 125 -12.56 6.47 -0.49
C SER A 125 -11.12 6.45 -1.00
N VAL A 126 -10.28 7.31 -0.44
CA VAL A 126 -8.83 7.37 -0.71
C VAL A 126 -8.07 7.33 0.60
N VAL A 127 -7.18 6.37 0.73
CA VAL A 127 -6.24 6.22 1.84
C VAL A 127 -4.84 6.31 1.26
N CYS A 128 -4.03 7.25 1.76
CA CYS A 128 -2.61 7.31 1.49
C CYS A 128 -1.92 7.73 2.80
N SER A 129 -1.07 6.90 3.36
CA SER A 129 -0.50 7.08 4.69
C SER A 129 0.87 7.75 4.63
N ARG A 130 1.07 8.77 5.45
CA ARG A 130 2.35 9.48 5.59
C ARG A 130 2.98 9.20 6.94
N MET A 131 4.30 9.27 7.02
CA MET A 131 4.99 9.33 8.32
C MET A 131 4.91 10.73 8.92
N LEU A 132 4.58 10.80 10.21
CA LEU A 132 4.48 12.05 10.96
C LEU A 132 5.87 12.53 11.39
N PRO A 133 6.18 13.84 11.24
CA PRO A 133 7.39 14.43 11.79
C PRO A 133 7.48 14.22 13.31
N PHE A 134 8.67 13.89 13.81
CA PHE A 134 8.94 13.79 15.24
C PHE A 134 8.58 15.09 15.96
N ALA A 135 7.61 15.02 16.87
CA ALA A 135 7.14 16.15 17.64
C ALA A 135 6.55 15.68 18.97
N GLN A 136 6.73 16.49 20.02
CA GLN A 136 6.22 16.17 21.36
C GLN A 136 4.69 15.98 21.40
N LYS A 137 3.96 16.71 20.54
CA LYS A 137 2.50 16.59 20.38
C LYS A 137 2.04 15.22 19.89
N ASN A 138 2.93 14.40 19.33
CA ASN A 138 2.59 13.06 18.83
C ASN A 138 2.67 12.00 19.92
N PHE A 139 3.14 12.34 21.12
CA PHE A 139 3.11 11.45 22.27
C PHE A 139 1.74 11.53 22.95
N LEU A 140 1.09 10.39 23.10
CA LEU A 140 -0.28 10.27 23.57
C LEU A 140 -0.37 9.15 24.61
N ARG A 141 -1.43 9.20 25.43
CA ARG A 141 -1.77 8.09 26.33
C ARG A 141 -2.83 7.23 25.65
N CYS A 142 -2.55 5.94 25.49
CA CYS A 142 -3.48 4.98 24.92
C CYS A 142 -3.52 3.73 25.80
N ARG A 143 -4.72 3.34 26.28
CA ARG A 143 -4.93 2.12 27.09
C ARG A 143 -3.93 1.92 28.24
N GLY A 144 -3.59 3.01 28.93
CA GLY A 144 -2.63 2.96 30.05
C GLY A 144 -1.16 2.79 29.65
N SER A 145 -0.83 2.91 28.36
CA SER A 145 0.55 2.94 27.85
C SER A 145 0.84 4.28 27.17
N THR A 146 2.12 4.66 27.09
CA THR A 146 2.54 5.87 26.38
C THR A 146 2.87 5.44 24.96
N VAL A 147 2.25 6.08 23.98
CA VAL A 147 2.45 5.75 22.58
C VAL A 147 2.88 6.98 21.81
N MET A 148 3.62 6.79 20.73
CA MET A 148 3.96 7.85 19.77
C MET A 148 3.26 7.58 18.44
N ALA A 149 2.46 8.53 17.96
CA ALA A 149 1.92 8.47 16.61
C ALA A 149 3.06 8.68 15.59
N ILE A 150 3.29 7.69 14.72
CA ILE A 150 4.37 7.70 13.74
C ILE A 150 3.89 7.86 12.31
N ALA A 151 2.62 7.54 12.04
CA ALA A 151 2.02 7.69 10.73
C ALA A 151 0.51 7.89 10.84
N GLN A 152 -0.06 8.52 9.82
CA GLN A 152 -1.49 8.75 9.68
C GLN A 152 -1.88 8.78 8.19
N PRO A 153 -3.12 8.45 7.83
CA PRO A 153 -3.64 8.78 6.50
C PRO A 153 -3.55 10.28 6.24
N THR A 154 -3.28 10.67 5.00
CA THR A 154 -3.28 12.07 4.63
C THR A 154 -4.67 12.65 4.79
N MET A 155 -5.72 11.92 4.38
CA MET A 155 -7.10 12.40 4.28
C MET A 155 -7.94 12.31 5.56
N VAL A 156 -7.39 11.73 6.63
CA VAL A 156 -8.17 11.36 7.82
C VAL A 156 -7.34 11.65 9.07
N ASP A 157 -7.92 12.36 10.04
CA ASP A 157 -7.22 12.85 11.24
C ASP A 157 -7.52 12.02 12.51
N ASP A 158 -8.33 10.96 12.44
CA ASP A 158 -8.71 10.09 13.58
C ASP A 158 -8.11 8.67 13.51
N ARG A 159 -7.21 8.42 12.56
CA ARG A 159 -6.55 7.12 12.35
C ARG A 159 -5.05 7.24 12.35
N PHE A 160 -4.38 6.35 13.08
CA PHE A 160 -2.95 6.43 13.31
C PHE A 160 -2.30 5.06 13.31
N PHE A 161 -1.04 5.00 12.88
CA PHE A 161 -0.11 4.01 13.39
C PHE A 161 0.61 4.62 14.58
N VAL A 162 0.48 3.97 15.73
CA VAL A 162 1.18 4.36 16.95
C VAL A 162 2.18 3.28 17.34
N VAL A 163 3.24 3.69 18.03
CA VAL A 163 4.24 2.79 18.58
C VAL A 163 4.25 2.94 20.08
N GLU A 164 4.15 1.83 20.81
CA GLU A 164 4.38 1.81 22.26
C GLU A 164 5.85 2.14 22.52
N VAL A 165 6.09 3.18 23.32
CA VAL A 165 7.41 3.84 23.39
C VAL A 165 8.48 3.00 24.08
N GLU A 166 8.13 2.00 24.89
CA GLU A 166 9.03 1.12 25.63
C GLU A 166 9.21 -0.26 24.98
N THR A 167 8.18 -0.81 24.33
CA THR A 167 8.21 -2.13 23.68
C THR A 167 8.48 -2.05 22.18
N ALA A 168 8.33 -0.87 21.58
CA ALA A 168 8.37 -0.64 20.14
C ALA A 168 7.34 -1.46 19.34
N ASP A 169 6.26 -1.91 19.98
CA ASP A 169 5.14 -2.56 19.30
C ASP A 169 4.33 -1.52 18.53
N ILE A 170 4.05 -1.83 17.26
CA ILE A 170 3.31 -0.95 16.37
C ILE A 170 1.85 -1.40 16.24
N ILE A 171 0.93 -0.45 16.38
CA ILE A 171 -0.51 -0.68 16.42
C ILE A 171 -1.19 0.30 15.47
N ALA A 172 -2.06 -0.19 14.59
CA ALA A 172 -3.00 0.64 13.84
C ALA A 172 -4.23 0.91 14.72
N ILE A 173 -4.56 2.18 14.94
CA ILE A 173 -5.65 2.63 15.81
C ILE A 173 -6.63 3.47 15.01
N ASP A 174 -7.92 3.17 15.21
CA ASP A 174 -9.03 4.05 14.86
C ASP A 174 -9.58 4.65 16.17
N VAL A 175 -9.42 5.96 16.34
CA VAL A 175 -9.72 6.64 17.61
C VAL A 175 -11.23 6.81 17.80
N THR A 176 -11.99 6.96 16.71
CA THR A 176 -13.43 7.16 16.78
C THR A 176 -14.17 5.87 17.11
N GLU A 177 -13.72 4.76 16.54
CA GLU A 177 -14.36 3.45 16.75
C GLU A 177 -13.69 2.63 17.88
N GLY A 178 -12.51 3.04 18.38
CA GLY A 178 -11.82 2.41 19.50
C GLY A 178 -11.12 1.08 19.18
N TYR A 179 -11.06 0.70 17.89
CA TYR A 179 -10.42 -0.54 17.42
C TYR A 179 -8.91 -0.39 17.27
N CYS A 180 -8.20 -1.50 17.51
CA CYS A 180 -6.75 -1.57 17.38
C CYS A 180 -6.35 -2.89 16.71
N PHE A 181 -5.44 -2.82 15.75
CA PHE A 181 -4.80 -3.98 15.12
C PHE A 181 -3.30 -3.92 15.34
N ALA A 182 -2.66 -5.04 15.67
CA ALA A 182 -1.21 -5.12 15.61
C ALA A 182 -0.78 -4.91 14.14
N ALA A 183 0.15 -4.00 13.90
CA ALA A 183 0.66 -3.72 12.56
C ALA A 183 1.93 -4.51 12.23
N ALA A 184 2.48 -5.22 13.22
CA ALA A 184 3.57 -6.19 13.05
C ALA A 184 3.36 -7.35 14.04
N PRO A 185 3.91 -8.55 13.75
CA PRO A 185 3.84 -9.67 14.68
C PRO A 185 4.58 -9.33 15.98
N ALA A 186 4.10 -9.82 17.12
CA ALA A 186 4.86 -9.76 18.37
C ALA A 186 6.23 -10.46 18.19
N GLY A 187 7.27 -9.91 18.81
CA GLY A 187 8.62 -10.45 18.68
C GLY A 187 9.40 -10.33 19.99
N PRO A 188 10.38 -11.21 20.23
CA PRO A 188 11.10 -11.26 21.50
C PRO A 188 12.01 -10.03 21.72
N ASN A 189 12.42 -9.35 20.65
CA ASN A 189 13.47 -8.34 20.67
C ASN A 189 12.96 -6.89 20.79
N ARG A 190 11.66 -6.68 21.06
CA ARG A 190 11.07 -5.33 21.20
C ARG A 190 11.44 -4.39 20.04
N ASP A 191 11.35 -4.91 18.83
CA ASP A 191 11.75 -4.24 17.59
C ASP A 191 10.64 -4.24 16.52
N GLY A 192 9.38 -4.34 16.95
CA GLY A 192 8.21 -4.45 16.07
C GLY A 192 8.14 -3.37 15.00
N VAL A 193 8.34 -2.11 15.38
CA VAL A 193 8.37 -0.97 14.44
C VAL A 193 9.51 -1.07 13.41
N LEU A 194 10.67 -1.61 13.79
CA LEU A 194 11.79 -1.77 12.87
C LEU A 194 11.50 -2.91 11.87
N ARG A 195 10.99 -4.05 12.36
CA ARG A 195 10.55 -5.15 11.49
C ARG A 195 9.44 -4.74 10.53
N TRP A 196 8.52 -3.88 10.99
CA TRP A 196 7.50 -3.28 10.15
C TRP A 196 8.08 -2.45 9.02
N LEU A 197 9.04 -1.56 9.31
CA LEU A 197 9.71 -0.77 8.27
C LEU A 197 10.54 -1.66 7.32
N GLU A 198 11.23 -2.68 7.84
CA GLU A 198 11.99 -3.64 7.04
C GLU A 198 11.10 -4.42 6.08
N ALA A 199 9.94 -4.90 6.56
CA ALA A 199 8.95 -5.57 5.74
C ALA A 199 8.42 -4.62 4.64
N TYR A 200 8.10 -3.37 4.98
CA TYR A 200 7.69 -2.37 4.00
C TYR A 200 8.77 -2.14 2.92
N ALA A 201 10.01 -1.93 3.35
CA ALA A 201 11.15 -1.73 2.47
C ALA A 201 11.38 -2.91 1.52
N GLU A 202 11.15 -4.15 1.98
CA GLU A 202 11.24 -5.35 1.15
C GLU A 202 10.09 -5.43 0.13
N MET A 203 8.87 -5.04 0.50
CA MET A 203 7.74 -4.99 -0.44
C MET A 203 8.00 -3.99 -1.58
N LEU A 204 8.64 -2.85 -1.28
CA LEU A 204 9.07 -1.89 -2.30
C LEU A 204 10.20 -2.46 -3.17
N ALA A 205 11.28 -2.97 -2.55
CA ALA A 205 12.46 -3.46 -3.26
C ALA A 205 12.17 -4.66 -4.16
N SER A 206 11.26 -5.54 -3.74
CA SER A 206 10.82 -6.71 -4.52
C SER A 206 9.87 -6.36 -5.67
N GLY A 207 9.42 -5.10 -5.77
CA GLY A 207 8.41 -4.67 -6.75
C GLY A 207 7.02 -5.23 -6.48
N MET A 208 6.75 -5.64 -5.23
CA MET A 208 5.43 -6.06 -4.79
C MET A 208 4.46 -4.88 -4.80
N TYR A 209 4.92 -3.70 -4.40
CA TYR A 209 4.19 -2.44 -4.53
C TYR A 209 4.82 -1.57 -5.63
N LYS A 210 3.99 -0.78 -6.30
CA LYS A 210 4.41 0.06 -7.43
C LYS A 210 3.82 1.46 -7.31
N VAL A 211 4.45 2.40 -7.99
CA VAL A 211 3.91 3.75 -8.18
C VAL A 211 3.00 3.75 -9.40
N GLU A 212 1.72 3.98 -9.18
CA GLU A 212 0.67 3.99 -10.21
C GLU A 212 -0.45 4.96 -9.82
N PRO A 213 -1.33 5.36 -10.75
CA PRO A 213 -2.53 6.13 -10.43
C PRO A 213 -3.36 5.40 -9.36
N MET A 214 -3.58 6.06 -8.23
CA MET A 214 -4.46 5.51 -7.20
C MET A 214 -5.92 5.67 -7.64
N MET A 215 -6.31 6.87 -8.08
CA MET A 215 -7.65 7.16 -8.58
C MET A 215 -7.79 6.73 -10.05
N THR A 216 -8.04 5.43 -10.25
CA THR A 216 -8.07 4.79 -11.59
C THR A 216 -9.30 5.13 -12.43
N GLN A 217 -10.41 5.55 -11.81
CA GLN A 217 -11.71 5.72 -12.49
C GLN A 217 -11.92 7.13 -13.08
N ASP A 218 -11.11 8.12 -12.72
CA ASP A 218 -11.22 9.48 -13.26
C ASP A 218 -9.94 9.85 -14.04
N PRO A 219 -9.99 9.81 -15.39
CA PRO A 219 -8.85 10.12 -16.25
C PRO A 219 -8.23 11.50 -16.01
N LYS A 220 -8.99 12.48 -15.49
CA LYS A 220 -8.49 13.85 -15.27
C LYS A 220 -7.52 13.91 -14.09
N VAL A 221 -7.63 13.00 -13.14
CA VAL A 221 -6.83 12.99 -11.90
C VAL A 221 -5.85 11.83 -11.82
N GLN A 222 -5.89 10.87 -12.77
CA GLN A 222 -5.00 9.70 -12.76
C GLN A 222 -3.52 10.08 -12.58
N GLU A 223 -2.98 10.98 -13.42
CA GLU A 223 -1.56 11.36 -13.32
C GLU A 223 -1.24 12.11 -12.01
N GLN A 224 -2.18 12.94 -11.52
CA GLN A 224 -2.02 13.68 -10.27
C GLN A 224 -2.17 12.80 -9.02
N SER A 225 -2.81 11.64 -9.18
CA SER A 225 -3.08 10.67 -8.12
C SER A 225 -2.04 9.56 -8.02
N ARG A 226 -0.90 9.71 -8.69
CA ARG A 226 0.17 8.71 -8.64
C ARG A 226 0.77 8.68 -7.24
N GLY A 227 0.77 7.47 -6.67
CA GLY A 227 1.33 7.18 -5.36
C GLY A 227 1.72 5.72 -5.28
N ILE A 228 2.27 5.32 -4.13
CA ILE A 228 2.58 3.92 -3.89
C ILE A 228 1.27 3.15 -3.65
N SER A 229 0.91 2.29 -4.59
CA SER A 229 -0.23 1.41 -4.50
C SER A 229 0.12 0.17 -3.69
N LEU A 230 -0.65 -0.08 -2.63
CA LEU A 230 -0.49 -1.25 -1.76
C LEU A 230 -1.08 -2.53 -2.36
N PHE A 231 -1.73 -2.48 -3.52
CA PHE A 231 -2.22 -3.69 -4.18
C PHE A 231 -1.03 -4.54 -4.66
N PRO A 232 -0.87 -5.78 -4.16
CA PRO A 232 0.22 -6.65 -4.56
C PRO A 232 0.29 -6.87 -6.07
N GLN A 233 1.50 -6.73 -6.63
CA GLN A 233 1.73 -6.82 -8.07
C GLN A 233 2.40 -8.12 -8.51
N ARG A 234 2.70 -9.04 -7.57
CA ARG A 234 3.43 -10.28 -7.83
C ARG A 234 2.81 -11.47 -7.07
N PRO A 235 2.99 -12.70 -7.58
CA PRO A 235 2.63 -13.90 -6.85
C PRO A 235 3.36 -14.02 -5.50
N PRO A 236 2.79 -14.73 -4.51
CA PRO A 236 1.50 -15.42 -4.56
C PRO A 236 0.29 -14.53 -4.23
N LEU A 237 0.50 -13.25 -3.89
CA LEU A 237 -0.56 -12.35 -3.44
C LEU A 237 -1.37 -11.74 -4.58
N GLN A 238 -0.75 -11.59 -5.75
CA GLN A 238 -1.45 -11.38 -7.01
C GLN A 238 -1.70 -12.73 -7.67
N VAL A 239 -2.93 -12.94 -8.12
CA VAL A 239 -3.31 -14.08 -8.96
C VAL A 239 -3.57 -13.63 -10.39
N GLU A 240 -3.38 -14.54 -11.35
CA GLU A 240 -3.57 -14.30 -12.77
C GLU A 240 -4.21 -15.51 -13.45
N ALA A 241 -5.17 -15.27 -14.34
CA ALA A 241 -5.56 -16.22 -15.37
C ALA A 241 -5.66 -15.54 -16.73
N VAL A 242 -5.54 -16.37 -17.77
CA VAL A 242 -5.82 -15.98 -19.14
C VAL A 242 -6.89 -16.89 -19.71
N THR A 243 -8.00 -16.31 -20.14
CA THR A 243 -9.08 -17.03 -20.80
C THR A 243 -9.37 -16.37 -22.15
N ARG A 244 -9.17 -17.12 -23.23
CA ARG A 244 -9.41 -16.64 -24.61
C ARG A 244 -8.77 -15.27 -24.87
N GLY A 245 -7.49 -15.12 -24.53
CA GLY A 245 -6.74 -13.88 -24.73
C GLY A 245 -7.01 -12.77 -23.71
N VAL A 246 -8.06 -12.85 -22.88
CA VAL A 246 -8.28 -11.90 -21.78
C VAL A 246 -7.47 -12.34 -20.57
N ARG A 247 -6.54 -11.49 -20.15
CA ARG A 247 -5.81 -11.64 -18.89
C ARG A 247 -6.55 -10.92 -17.77
N VAL A 248 -6.86 -11.65 -16.71
CA VAL A 248 -7.44 -11.13 -15.48
C VAL A 248 -6.40 -11.28 -14.37
N ARG A 249 -6.01 -10.16 -13.75
CA ARG A 249 -5.16 -10.15 -12.55
C ARG A 249 -5.94 -9.59 -11.37
N ALA A 250 -5.78 -10.20 -10.20
CA ALA A 250 -6.47 -9.75 -8.99
C ALA A 250 -5.54 -9.81 -7.77
N SER A 251 -5.73 -8.86 -6.85
CA SER A 251 -5.06 -8.85 -5.54
C SER A 251 -5.94 -8.12 -4.54
N ALA A 252 -5.74 -8.40 -3.25
CA ALA A 252 -6.50 -7.78 -2.17
C ALA A 252 -5.58 -7.34 -1.03
N ILE A 253 -6.08 -6.37 -0.26
CA ILE A 253 -5.44 -5.84 0.93
C ILE A 253 -6.47 -5.69 2.05
N PHE A 254 -5.99 -5.76 3.29
CA PHE A 254 -6.79 -5.50 4.47
C PHE A 254 -6.92 -4.00 4.73
N ALA A 255 -8.13 -3.52 5.04
CA ALA A 255 -8.41 -2.12 5.34
C ALA A 255 -8.73 -1.96 6.84
N PRO A 256 -7.72 -1.74 7.70
CA PRO A 256 -7.92 -1.70 9.15
C PRO A 256 -8.89 -0.59 9.58
N GLY A 257 -8.80 0.61 9.00
CA GLY A 257 -9.68 1.73 9.33
C GLY A 257 -11.14 1.54 8.90
N MET A 258 -11.47 0.48 8.18
CA MET A 258 -12.86 0.15 7.82
C MET A 258 -13.34 -1.14 8.50
N SER A 259 -12.47 -1.73 9.30
CA SER A 259 -12.71 -2.96 10.04
C SER A 259 -12.99 -2.62 11.50
N GLY A 260 -13.85 -3.40 12.13
CA GLY A 260 -14.30 -3.15 13.49
C GLY A 260 -15.65 -3.79 13.74
N GLU A 261 -16.08 -3.80 14.98
CA GLU A 261 -17.41 -4.21 15.36
C GLU A 261 -18.38 -3.02 15.23
N ARG A 262 -19.24 -3.11 14.21
CA ARG A 262 -20.35 -2.18 14.02
C ARG A 262 -21.60 -2.89 14.51
N SER A 263 -22.23 -2.32 15.53
CA SER A 263 -23.58 -2.70 15.98
C SER A 263 -23.71 -4.02 16.77
N GLY A 264 -22.66 -4.48 17.47
CA GLY A 264 -22.74 -5.65 18.39
C GLY A 264 -22.89 -7.01 17.71
N ALA A 265 -22.70 -7.07 16.38
CA ALA A 265 -22.75 -8.28 15.57
C ALA A 265 -21.37 -8.93 15.35
N GLY A 266 -20.42 -8.68 16.26
CA GLY A 266 -19.03 -9.12 16.15
C GLY A 266 -18.18 -8.26 15.23
N THR A 267 -16.87 -8.52 15.25
CA THR A 267 -15.88 -7.80 14.42
C THR A 267 -16.08 -8.11 12.94
N LYS A 268 -16.15 -7.09 12.11
CA LYS A 268 -16.20 -7.19 10.66
C LYS A 268 -14.86 -6.77 10.06
N PHE A 269 -14.38 -7.53 9.09
CA PHE A 269 -13.11 -7.31 8.41
C PHE A 269 -13.36 -6.79 7.00
N PHE A 270 -12.84 -5.61 6.69
CA PHE A 270 -12.97 -5.01 5.38
C PHE A 270 -11.72 -5.25 4.55
N PHE A 271 -11.92 -5.70 3.31
CA PHE A 271 -10.87 -5.92 2.34
C PHE A 271 -11.16 -5.09 1.11
N VAL A 272 -10.11 -4.49 0.55
CA VAL A 272 -10.17 -3.80 -0.74
C VAL A 272 -9.42 -4.65 -1.74
N TYR A 273 -9.97 -4.81 -2.94
CA TYR A 273 -9.35 -5.57 -4.01
C TYR A 273 -9.22 -4.74 -5.28
N SER A 274 -8.18 -5.03 -6.05
CA SER A 274 -7.91 -4.47 -7.37
C SER A 274 -7.97 -5.58 -8.40
N VAL A 275 -8.75 -5.38 -9.46
CA VAL A 275 -8.83 -6.29 -10.60
C VAL A 275 -8.39 -5.54 -11.86
N ARG A 276 -7.59 -6.22 -12.68
CA ARG A 276 -7.02 -5.69 -13.91
C ARG A 276 -7.39 -6.58 -15.08
N PHE A 277 -7.86 -5.96 -16.15
CA PHE A 277 -8.16 -6.62 -17.41
C PHE A 277 -7.24 -6.13 -18.50
N ALA A 278 -6.72 -7.06 -19.29
CA ALA A 278 -5.99 -6.76 -20.51
C ALA A 278 -6.39 -7.75 -21.59
N LEU A 279 -6.52 -7.29 -22.82
CA LEU A 279 -6.55 -8.20 -23.98
C LEU A 279 -5.10 -8.34 -24.47
N LEU A 280 -4.59 -9.57 -24.44
CA LEU A 280 -3.22 -9.87 -24.81
C LEU A 280 -2.91 -9.44 -26.26
N ALA A 281 -1.65 -9.15 -26.56
CA ALA A 281 -1.21 -8.86 -27.92
C ALA A 281 -1.41 -10.07 -28.84
N GLU A 282 -1.41 -9.88 -30.16
CA GLU A 282 -1.68 -10.97 -31.13
C GLU A 282 -0.78 -12.20 -30.89
N GLU A 283 0.52 -11.99 -30.75
CA GLU A 283 1.50 -13.07 -30.56
C GLU A 283 1.19 -13.88 -29.30
N GLU A 284 0.82 -13.20 -28.21
CA GLU A 284 0.48 -13.82 -26.94
C GLU A 284 -0.88 -14.54 -26.99
N GLN A 285 -1.88 -13.95 -27.66
CA GLN A 285 -3.17 -14.61 -27.89
C GLN A 285 -2.97 -15.91 -28.67
N ARG A 286 -2.13 -15.89 -29.70
CA ARG A 286 -1.80 -17.06 -30.52
C ARG A 286 -1.12 -18.14 -29.70
N ALA A 287 -0.14 -17.76 -28.88
CA ALA A 287 0.61 -18.69 -28.04
C ALA A 287 -0.24 -19.31 -26.92
N ARG A 288 -1.26 -18.60 -26.42
CA ARG A 288 -2.12 -19.04 -25.30
C ARG A 288 -3.55 -19.39 -25.74
N TRP A 289 -3.78 -19.58 -27.04
CA TRP A 289 -5.12 -19.85 -27.55
C TRP A 289 -5.63 -21.20 -27.02
N PRO A 290 -6.78 -21.24 -26.32
CA PRO A 290 -7.26 -22.48 -25.75
C PRO A 290 -7.72 -23.43 -26.87
N ALA A 291 -7.24 -24.67 -26.84
CA ALA A 291 -7.63 -25.70 -27.81
C ALA A 291 -9.15 -25.92 -27.85
N THR A 292 -9.83 -25.69 -26.72
CA THR A 292 -11.29 -25.77 -26.58
C THR A 292 -12.05 -24.65 -27.29
N ALA A 293 -11.39 -23.57 -27.72
CA ALA A 293 -12.02 -22.47 -28.45
C ALA A 293 -11.95 -22.62 -29.99
N GLY A 294 -11.46 -23.75 -30.49
CA GLY A 294 -11.33 -24.02 -31.92
C GLY A 294 -10.09 -23.36 -32.56
N PRO A 295 -10.03 -23.24 -33.90
CA PRO A 295 -8.88 -22.66 -34.58
C PRO A 295 -8.62 -21.22 -34.10
N PHE A 296 -7.35 -20.85 -34.06
CA PHE A 296 -6.95 -19.51 -33.64
C PHE A 296 -7.61 -18.45 -34.52
N ARG A 297 -8.24 -17.48 -33.86
CA ARG A 297 -8.65 -16.21 -34.45
C ARG A 297 -8.17 -15.08 -33.55
N LEU A 298 -7.69 -14.01 -34.15
CA LEU A 298 -7.34 -12.83 -33.38
C LEU A 298 -8.61 -12.17 -32.84
N LEU A 299 -8.68 -11.97 -31.52
CA LEU A 299 -9.68 -11.08 -30.95
C LEU A 299 -9.16 -9.65 -31.09
N VAL A 300 -9.82 -8.85 -31.93
CA VAL A 300 -9.44 -7.45 -32.17
C VAL A 300 -10.05 -6.49 -31.15
N SER A 301 -11.11 -6.90 -30.48
CA SER A 301 -11.64 -6.27 -29.28
C SER A 301 -12.54 -7.23 -28.50
N VAL A 302 -12.67 -6.99 -27.20
CA VAL A 302 -13.70 -7.61 -26.36
C VAL A 302 -14.29 -6.55 -25.45
N GLN A 303 -15.56 -6.66 -25.09
CA GLN A 303 -16.19 -5.74 -24.14
C GLN A 303 -16.79 -6.50 -22.97
N LEU A 304 -16.52 -6.03 -21.76
CA LEU A 304 -17.12 -6.59 -20.55
C LEU A 304 -18.63 -6.35 -20.58
N ARG A 305 -19.40 -7.36 -20.18
CA ARG A 305 -20.85 -7.30 -20.01
C ARG A 305 -21.26 -7.43 -18.55
N ALA A 306 -20.77 -8.44 -17.85
CA ALA A 306 -21.23 -8.76 -16.50
C ALA A 306 -20.13 -9.40 -15.64
N ARG A 307 -20.38 -9.43 -14.33
CA ARG A 307 -19.52 -10.06 -13.32
C ARG A 307 -20.31 -11.05 -12.47
N HIS A 308 -19.64 -12.12 -12.07
CA HIS A 308 -20.09 -13.06 -11.04
C HIS A 308 -18.95 -13.30 -10.06
N TRP A 309 -19.15 -12.94 -8.80
CA TRP A 309 -18.24 -13.21 -7.69
C TRP A 309 -18.80 -14.29 -6.79
N VAL A 310 -17.90 -15.15 -6.30
CA VAL A 310 -18.12 -16.12 -5.24
C VAL A 310 -17.19 -15.76 -4.09
N ILE A 311 -17.76 -15.60 -2.91
CA ILE A 311 -17.06 -15.22 -1.68
C ILE A 311 -17.13 -16.39 -0.71
N ARG A 312 -15.99 -16.75 -0.12
CA ARG A 312 -15.85 -17.91 0.76
C ARG A 312 -15.18 -17.54 2.07
N ASN A 313 -15.59 -18.20 3.15
CA ASN A 313 -14.94 -18.11 4.45
C ASN A 313 -13.64 -18.95 4.51
N ALA A 314 -13.01 -19.01 5.69
CA ALA A 314 -11.75 -19.73 5.88
C ALA A 314 -11.87 -21.25 5.62
N ALA A 315 -13.04 -21.84 5.90
CA ALA A 315 -13.33 -23.26 5.64
C ALA A 315 -13.63 -23.56 4.16
N GLY A 316 -13.70 -22.53 3.30
CA GLY A 316 -14.01 -22.66 1.88
C GLY A 316 -15.51 -22.74 1.56
N ALA A 317 -16.39 -22.60 2.55
CA ALA A 317 -17.84 -22.55 2.35
C ALA A 317 -18.23 -21.23 1.66
N VAL A 318 -19.17 -21.29 0.71
CA VAL A 318 -19.68 -20.08 0.05
C VAL A 318 -20.54 -19.31 1.05
N THR A 319 -20.15 -18.07 1.33
CA THR A 319 -20.87 -17.16 2.23
C THR A 319 -21.54 -16.01 1.50
N GLY A 320 -21.19 -15.79 0.22
CA GLY A 320 -21.86 -14.80 -0.61
C GLY A 320 -21.63 -15.04 -2.10
N GLU A 321 -22.61 -14.62 -2.90
CA GLU A 321 -22.51 -14.52 -4.35
C GLU A 321 -22.97 -13.13 -4.80
N VAL A 322 -22.24 -12.53 -5.73
CA VAL A 322 -22.62 -11.24 -6.31
C VAL A 322 -22.66 -11.38 -7.82
N ARG A 323 -23.84 -11.14 -8.41
CA ARG A 323 -24.05 -11.12 -9.86
C ARG A 323 -24.55 -9.75 -10.26
N GLY A 324 -24.04 -9.22 -11.36
CA GLY A 324 -24.51 -7.95 -11.89
C GLY A 324 -23.82 -7.57 -13.18
N GLU A 325 -24.43 -6.64 -13.90
CA GLU A 325 -23.83 -6.06 -15.10
C GLU A 325 -22.67 -5.12 -14.74
N ALA A 326 -21.75 -4.93 -15.69
CA ALA A 326 -20.59 -4.06 -15.54
C ALA A 326 -19.62 -4.45 -14.40
N VAL A 327 -18.57 -3.64 -14.23
CA VAL A 327 -17.80 -3.53 -12.98
C VAL A 327 -17.78 -2.07 -12.59
N VAL A 328 -18.10 -1.76 -11.33
CA VAL A 328 -18.16 -0.37 -10.82
C VAL A 328 -18.99 0.62 -11.68
N GLY A 329 -19.94 0.12 -12.48
CA GLY A 329 -20.75 0.92 -13.40
C GLY A 329 -20.16 1.07 -14.82
N GLU A 330 -19.01 0.47 -15.08
CA GLU A 330 -18.28 0.56 -16.36
C GLU A 330 -18.29 -0.74 -17.17
N TYR A 331 -18.35 -0.58 -18.49
CA TYR A 331 -18.32 -1.66 -19.49
C TYR A 331 -17.06 -1.52 -20.37
N PRO A 332 -15.86 -1.78 -19.83
CA PRO A 332 -14.61 -1.54 -20.54
C PRO A 332 -14.50 -2.35 -21.83
N ILE A 333 -14.04 -1.67 -22.88
CA ILE A 333 -13.62 -2.29 -24.15
C ILE A 333 -12.11 -2.47 -24.10
N LEU A 334 -11.66 -3.70 -24.31
CA LEU A 334 -10.24 -4.07 -24.35
C LEU A 334 -9.82 -4.28 -25.79
N THR A 335 -8.61 -3.82 -26.12
CA THR A 335 -7.97 -4.01 -27.44
C THR A 335 -6.62 -4.69 -27.29
N PRO A 336 -6.13 -5.45 -28.28
CA PRO A 336 -4.89 -6.21 -28.18
C PRO A 336 -3.68 -5.33 -27.86
N GLY A 337 -2.98 -5.65 -26.78
CA GLY A 337 -1.80 -4.89 -26.36
C GLY A 337 -2.09 -3.46 -25.88
N GLY A 338 -3.36 -3.11 -25.71
CA GLY A 338 -3.79 -1.82 -25.18
C GLY A 338 -3.50 -1.67 -23.68
N GLU A 339 -3.80 -0.49 -23.15
CA GLU A 339 -3.70 -0.23 -21.72
C GLU A 339 -4.65 -1.14 -20.92
N GLU A 340 -4.22 -1.50 -19.71
CA GLU A 340 -5.04 -2.32 -18.84
C GLU A 340 -6.19 -1.49 -18.25
N PHE A 341 -7.38 -2.05 -18.26
CA PHE A 341 -8.45 -1.52 -17.44
C PHE A 341 -8.26 -1.99 -16.00
N VAL A 342 -8.29 -1.06 -15.05
CA VAL A 342 -8.13 -1.35 -13.62
C VAL A 342 -9.33 -0.80 -12.87
N TYR A 343 -9.94 -1.63 -12.02
CA TYR A 343 -10.91 -1.14 -11.04
C TYR A 343 -10.59 -1.64 -9.64
N GLN A 344 -11.04 -0.87 -8.66
CA GLN A 344 -10.87 -1.16 -7.24
C GLN A 344 -12.24 -1.14 -6.55
N SER A 345 -12.47 -2.11 -5.66
CA SER A 345 -13.73 -2.27 -4.93
C SER A 345 -13.48 -2.93 -3.57
N GLY A 346 -14.49 -2.94 -2.71
CA GLY A 346 -14.41 -3.49 -1.36
C GLY A 346 -15.31 -4.70 -1.14
N THR A 347 -14.97 -5.52 -0.15
CA THR A 347 -15.81 -6.57 0.41
C THR A 347 -15.65 -6.62 1.93
N GLN A 348 -16.70 -7.04 2.62
CA GLN A 348 -16.68 -7.24 4.07
C GLN A 348 -16.78 -8.74 4.37
N GLN A 349 -16.02 -9.21 5.36
CA GLN A 349 -16.04 -10.58 5.86
C GLN A 349 -16.32 -10.61 7.36
N ASP A 350 -16.92 -11.70 7.81
CA ASP A 350 -17.17 -11.99 9.22
C ASP A 350 -15.94 -12.65 9.89
N GLU A 351 -15.05 -13.22 9.09
CA GLU A 351 -13.83 -13.89 9.51
C GLU A 351 -12.59 -13.11 9.01
N ALA A 352 -11.48 -13.21 9.75
CA ALA A 352 -10.21 -12.56 9.37
C ALA A 352 -9.51 -13.24 8.18
N VAL A 353 -10.01 -14.40 7.74
CA VAL A 353 -9.50 -15.19 6.61
C VAL A 353 -10.68 -15.64 5.74
N GLY A 354 -10.51 -15.54 4.43
CA GLY A 354 -11.48 -15.97 3.44
C GLY A 354 -10.87 -15.91 2.04
N SER A 355 -11.70 -16.00 1.01
CA SER A 355 -11.25 -15.86 -0.38
C SER A 355 -12.35 -15.38 -1.30
N MET A 356 -11.94 -14.86 -2.45
CA MET A 356 -12.82 -14.50 -3.55
C MET A 356 -12.31 -15.10 -4.84
N GLU A 357 -13.25 -15.55 -5.67
CA GLU A 357 -13.03 -16.03 -7.03
C GLU A 357 -14.22 -15.63 -7.90
N GLY A 358 -14.06 -15.58 -9.21
CA GLY A 358 -15.15 -15.09 -10.04
C GLY A 358 -14.98 -15.33 -11.53
N ARG A 359 -15.97 -14.85 -12.27
CA ARG A 359 -16.00 -14.86 -13.73
C ARG A 359 -16.53 -13.54 -14.24
N PHE A 360 -16.01 -13.13 -15.39
CA PHE A 360 -16.41 -11.91 -16.08
C PHE A 360 -16.90 -12.29 -17.48
N ALA A 361 -18.17 -12.03 -17.75
CA ALA A 361 -18.74 -12.27 -19.07
C ALA A 361 -18.27 -11.17 -20.02
N PHE A 362 -17.58 -11.56 -21.09
CA PHE A 362 -17.14 -10.70 -22.17
C PHE A 362 -17.84 -11.10 -23.47
N VAL A 363 -18.15 -10.11 -24.31
CA VAL A 363 -18.52 -10.33 -25.71
C VAL A 363 -17.33 -10.01 -26.61
N GLU A 364 -17.11 -10.81 -27.65
CA GLU A 364 -16.22 -10.43 -28.74
C GLU A 364 -16.78 -9.18 -29.45
N GLY A 365 -15.92 -8.25 -29.87
CA GLY A 365 -16.38 -6.98 -30.45
C GLY A 365 -16.77 -5.96 -29.38
N THR A 366 -17.99 -5.42 -29.48
CA THR A 366 -18.56 -4.44 -28.55
C THR A 366 -20.01 -4.81 -28.22
N LEU A 367 -20.57 -4.32 -27.13
CA LEU A 367 -21.98 -4.53 -26.77
C LEU A 367 -22.95 -3.99 -27.83
N ALA A 368 -22.53 -3.01 -28.63
CA ALA A 368 -23.33 -2.49 -29.75
C ALA A 368 -23.30 -3.41 -30.99
N ARG A 369 -22.27 -4.23 -31.14
CA ARG A 369 -22.11 -5.22 -32.22
C ARG A 369 -21.51 -6.50 -31.63
N PRO A 370 -22.27 -7.24 -30.80
CA PRO A 370 -21.73 -8.33 -30.03
C PRO A 370 -21.47 -9.53 -30.93
N GLY A 371 -20.27 -10.08 -30.82
CA GLY A 371 -19.94 -11.43 -31.26
C GLY A 371 -20.28 -12.46 -30.16
N PRO A 372 -19.68 -13.66 -30.25
CA PRO A 372 -19.84 -14.69 -29.22
C PRO A 372 -19.45 -14.21 -27.83
N GLU A 373 -20.21 -14.66 -26.82
CA GLU A 373 -19.91 -14.43 -25.41
C GLU A 373 -18.98 -15.52 -24.85
N PHE A 374 -18.15 -15.15 -23.87
CA PHE A 374 -17.37 -16.08 -23.07
C PHE A 374 -17.10 -15.54 -21.68
N ASP A 375 -16.86 -16.44 -20.73
CA ASP A 375 -16.47 -16.09 -19.37
C ASP A 375 -14.94 -16.06 -19.24
N ALA A 376 -14.38 -14.92 -18.83
CA ALA A 376 -13.00 -14.83 -18.38
C ALA A 376 -12.91 -15.13 -16.88
N GLU A 377 -12.02 -16.05 -16.51
CA GLU A 377 -11.87 -16.47 -15.12
C GLU A 377 -11.06 -15.47 -14.30
N CYS A 378 -11.53 -15.16 -13.10
CA CYS A 378 -10.72 -14.57 -12.04
C CYS A 378 -10.35 -15.67 -11.05
N PRO A 379 -9.06 -16.07 -10.96
CA PRO A 379 -8.64 -17.09 -10.01
C PRO A 379 -8.92 -16.67 -8.58
N ARG A 380 -8.97 -17.67 -7.71
CA ARG A 380 -9.14 -17.45 -6.29
C ARG A 380 -7.96 -16.68 -5.69
N PHE A 381 -8.24 -15.52 -5.09
CA PHE A 381 -7.28 -14.79 -4.25
C PHE A 381 -7.75 -14.77 -2.78
N GLN A 382 -6.76 -14.65 -1.89
CA GLN A 382 -6.97 -14.73 -0.45
C GLN A 382 -7.40 -13.36 0.11
N LEU A 383 -8.37 -13.37 1.01
CA LEU A 383 -8.69 -12.26 1.89
C LEU A 383 -8.14 -12.62 3.27
N ARG A 384 -7.09 -11.94 3.72
CA ARG A 384 -6.53 -12.20 5.06
C ARG A 384 -5.86 -10.97 5.61
N ILE A 385 -5.87 -10.84 6.94
CA ILE A 385 -5.02 -9.86 7.62
C ILE A 385 -3.55 -10.29 7.38
N PRO A 386 -2.71 -9.42 6.80
CA PRO A 386 -1.30 -9.71 6.63
C PRO A 386 -0.54 -9.61 7.96
N ASP A 387 0.62 -10.26 8.06
CA ASP A 387 1.50 -10.16 9.23
C ASP A 387 1.94 -8.71 9.49
N TYR A 388 2.10 -7.92 8.43
CA TYR A 388 2.46 -6.50 8.48
C TYR A 388 1.39 -5.66 7.77
N VAL A 389 0.87 -4.64 8.47
CA VAL A 389 -0.18 -3.74 7.98
C VAL A 389 0.40 -2.36 7.74
N PHE A 390 0.19 -1.77 6.57
CA PHE A 390 0.79 -0.48 6.14
C PHE A 390 -0.26 0.60 5.87
#